data_AF-A0A8S2LK88-F1
#
_entry.id   AF-A0A8S2LK88-F1
#
_cell.length_a   1.000
_cell.length_b   1.000
_cell.length_c   1.000
_cell.angle_alpha   90.00
_cell.angle_beta   90.00
_cell.angle_gamma   90.00
#
_symmetry.space_group_name_H-M   'P 1'
#
loop_
_entity.id
_entity.type
_entity.pdbx_description
1 polymer ?
#
loop_
_entity_poly.entity_id
_entity_poly.type
_entity_poly.pdbx_seq_one_letter_code
_entity_poly.pdbx_strand_id
1 'polypeptide(L)'
;LILSTPTGSTAYGMAAGASMVHPNVPAMVICPICPHSLSFRPIVVPAGIELTVKVSQDSRLTAWLSVDGRNQHELHQYDSVKITTSVYPVPCICRFDQVGDWFQSLADILHWNIRKPQLNLDTDQEIQRDEQMQMQDDEKILNKTKEFSPLSNGESSTNELS
;
A
#
# COMPACT_ATOMS: atom_id res chain seq x y z
N LEU A 1 -15.20 -6.47 9.06
CA LEU A 1 -14.26 -6.94 10.11
C LEU A 1 -13.02 -7.46 9.39
N ILE A 2 -11.83 -7.12 9.87
CA ILE A 2 -10.55 -7.60 9.35
C ILE A 2 -9.90 -8.45 10.43
N LEU A 3 -9.44 -9.63 10.04
CA LEU A 3 -8.54 -10.47 10.81
C LEU A 3 -7.25 -10.53 10.02
N SER A 4 -6.15 -10.07 10.59
CA SER A 4 -4.86 -10.05 9.90
C SER A 4 -3.75 -10.65 10.74
N THR A 5 -2.74 -11.16 10.04
CA THR A 5 -1.43 -11.46 10.61
C THR A 5 -0.68 -10.16 10.93
N PRO A 6 0.48 -10.22 11.62
CA PRO A 6 1.33 -9.05 11.84
C PRO A 6 1.80 -8.44 10.51
N THR A 7 2.12 -9.27 9.53
CA THR A 7 2.48 -8.83 8.17
C THR A 7 1.32 -8.12 7.46
N GLY A 8 0.08 -8.57 7.65
CA GLY A 8 -1.12 -7.91 7.10
C GLY A 8 -1.58 -6.66 7.87
N SER A 9 -0.95 -6.35 9.01
CA SER A 9 -1.32 -5.17 9.81
C SER A 9 -1.03 -3.85 9.09
N THR A 10 -0.05 -3.83 8.18
CA THR A 10 0.30 -2.69 7.33
C THR A 10 -0.55 -2.58 6.06
N ALA A 11 -1.43 -3.56 5.80
CA ALA A 11 -2.33 -3.57 4.65
C ALA A 11 -3.70 -2.99 5.05
N TYR A 12 -4.78 -3.72 4.78
CA TYR A 12 -6.15 -3.29 5.09
C TYR A 12 -6.36 -2.98 6.58
N GLY A 13 -5.63 -3.65 7.47
CA GLY A 13 -5.66 -3.37 8.90
C GLY A 13 -5.30 -1.92 9.22
N MET A 14 -4.22 -1.40 8.61
CA MET A 14 -3.78 -0.02 8.78
C MET A 14 -4.85 0.97 8.32
N ALA A 15 -5.44 0.73 7.15
CA ALA A 15 -6.49 1.58 6.59
C ALA A 15 -7.76 1.62 7.48
N ALA A 16 -8.07 0.53 8.16
CA ALA A 16 -9.18 0.45 9.11
C ALA A 16 -8.84 0.98 10.53
N GLY A 17 -7.62 1.49 10.74
CA GLY A 17 -7.19 2.11 11.99
C GLY A 17 -6.50 1.16 12.97
N ALA A 18 -6.08 -0.04 12.55
CA ALA A 18 -5.23 -0.90 13.35
C ALA A 18 -3.80 -0.37 13.46
N SER A 19 -3.12 -0.75 14.54
CA SER A 19 -1.69 -0.48 14.70
C SER A 19 -0.86 -1.36 13.78
N MET A 20 0.26 -0.83 13.32
CA MET A 20 1.27 -1.60 12.59
C MET A 20 2.04 -2.48 13.57
N VAL A 21 2.14 -3.77 13.25
CA VAL A 21 2.77 -4.78 14.10
C VAL A 21 3.97 -5.36 13.37
N HIS A 22 5.10 -5.46 14.06
CA HIS A 22 6.32 -6.04 13.49
C HIS A 22 6.11 -7.55 13.18
N PRO A 23 6.60 -8.07 12.03
CA PRO A 23 6.38 -9.46 11.61
C PRO A 23 6.79 -10.54 12.61
N ASN A 24 7.79 -10.28 13.46
CA ASN A 24 8.23 -11.21 14.52
C ASN A 24 7.32 -11.30 15.75
N VAL A 25 6.32 -10.43 15.89
CA VAL A 25 5.42 -10.51 17.03
C VAL A 25 4.41 -11.64 16.77
N PRO A 26 4.39 -12.73 17.57
CA PRO A 26 3.47 -13.85 17.34
C PRO A 26 2.05 -13.47 17.77
N ALA A 27 1.34 -12.78 16.90
CA ALA A 27 0.03 -12.24 17.18
C ALA A 27 -0.92 -12.29 15.97
N MET A 28 -2.22 -12.15 16.24
CA MET A 28 -3.25 -11.83 15.26
C MET A 28 -3.84 -10.47 15.61
N VAL A 29 -4.24 -9.72 14.60
CA VAL A 29 -4.85 -8.40 14.73
C VAL A 29 -6.31 -8.49 14.30
N ILE A 30 -7.20 -7.98 15.14
CA ILE A 30 -8.64 -7.95 14.89
C ILE A 30 -9.03 -6.48 14.80
N CYS A 31 -9.52 -6.06 13.64
CA CYS A 31 -9.85 -4.67 13.37
C CYS A 31 -11.26 -4.55 12.77
N PRO A 32 -12.22 -3.92 13.45
CA PRO A 32 -13.54 -3.67 12.89
C PRO A 32 -13.46 -2.66 11.74
N ILE A 33 -14.22 -2.87 10.68
CA ILE A 33 -14.34 -1.89 9.58
C ILE A 33 -15.56 -1.02 9.88
N CYS A 34 -15.37 0.30 9.98
CA CYS A 34 -16.41 1.31 10.21
C CYS A 34 -17.47 0.88 11.25
N PRO A 35 -17.09 0.53 12.49
CA PRO A 35 -18.04 0.05 13.48
C PRO A 35 -19.05 1.14 13.86
N HIS A 36 -20.31 0.74 14.02
CA HIS A 36 -21.39 1.64 14.49
C HIS A 36 -21.20 2.07 15.97
N SER A 37 -20.33 1.40 16.71
CA SER A 37 -19.98 1.75 18.09
C SER A 37 -18.57 2.30 18.17
N LEU A 38 -18.42 3.48 18.79
CA LEU A 38 -17.14 4.13 19.04
C LEU A 38 -16.21 3.34 20.00
N SER A 39 -16.75 2.35 20.72
CA SER A 39 -15.97 1.52 21.65
C SER A 39 -15.30 0.32 20.98
N PHE A 40 -15.59 0.05 19.69
CA PHE A 40 -14.99 -1.04 18.95
C PHE A 40 -13.59 -0.64 18.48
N ARG A 41 -12.59 -0.91 19.33
CA ARG A 41 -11.18 -0.66 19.03
C ARG A 41 -10.51 -1.91 18.45
N PRO A 42 -9.51 -1.75 17.58
CA PRO A 42 -8.66 -2.86 17.16
C PRO A 42 -7.99 -3.52 18.38
N ILE A 43 -7.87 -4.84 18.34
CA ILE A 43 -7.24 -5.63 19.40
C ILE A 43 -6.17 -6.55 18.82
N VAL A 44 -5.11 -6.75 19.59
CA VAL A 44 -4.01 -7.68 19.27
C VAL A 44 -4.11 -8.86 20.22
N VAL A 45 -4.13 -10.06 19.67
CA VAL A 45 -4.29 -11.32 20.42
C VAL A 45 -3.15 -12.28 20.10
N PRO A 46 -2.79 -13.24 20.97
CA PRO A 46 -1.71 -14.19 20.71
C PRO A 46 -1.99 -15.09 19.49
N ALA A 47 -0.95 -15.45 18.73
CA ALA A 47 -1.08 -16.30 17.55
C ALA A 47 -1.66 -17.72 17.81
N GLY A 48 -1.56 -18.23 19.05
CA GLY A 48 -1.99 -19.59 19.39
C GLY A 48 -3.49 -19.79 19.61
N ILE A 49 -4.31 -18.74 19.53
CA ILE A 49 -5.74 -18.87 19.80
C ILE A 49 -6.53 -19.24 18.53
N GLU A 50 -7.65 -19.95 18.70
CA GLU A 50 -8.64 -20.14 17.65
C GLU A 50 -9.68 -19.01 17.72
N LEU A 51 -9.84 -18.29 16.61
CA LEU A 51 -10.89 -17.29 16.44
C LEU A 51 -12.02 -17.88 15.61
N THR A 52 -13.25 -17.77 16.09
CA THR A 52 -14.44 -18.17 15.32
C THR A 52 -15.31 -16.95 15.07
N VAL A 53 -15.52 -16.60 13.81
CA VAL A 53 -16.47 -15.57 13.38
C VAL A 53 -17.72 -16.24 12.87
N LYS A 54 -18.89 -15.83 13.37
CA LYS A 54 -20.19 -16.38 12.96
C LYS A 54 -21.05 -15.30 12.34
N VAL A 55 -21.76 -15.65 11.28
CA VAL A 55 -22.83 -14.80 10.77
C VAL A 55 -24.03 -14.98 11.70
N SER A 56 -24.56 -13.87 12.22
CA SER A 56 -25.71 -13.92 13.13
C SER A 56 -26.91 -14.59 12.47
N GLN A 57 -27.68 -15.34 13.25
CA GLN A 57 -28.91 -15.98 12.79
C GLN A 57 -29.96 -14.94 12.38
N ASP A 58 -29.96 -13.79 13.07
CA ASP A 58 -30.86 -12.67 12.78
C ASP A 58 -30.33 -11.75 11.66
N SER A 59 -29.24 -12.13 10.98
CA SER A 59 -28.66 -11.30 9.92
C SER A 59 -29.60 -11.23 8.72
N ARG A 60 -30.03 -10.03 8.34
CA ARG A 60 -30.88 -9.82 7.16
C ARG A 60 -30.15 -10.03 5.82
N LEU A 61 -28.82 -9.99 5.83
CA LEU A 61 -27.97 -10.06 4.64
C LEU A 61 -26.90 -11.14 4.81
N THR A 62 -26.43 -11.68 3.68
CA THR A 62 -25.24 -12.53 3.63
C THR A 62 -23.98 -11.70 3.87
N ALA A 63 -22.92 -12.36 4.34
CA ALA A 63 -21.61 -11.76 4.51
C ALA A 63 -20.66 -12.28 3.42
N TRP A 64 -19.59 -11.54 3.16
CA TRP A 64 -18.57 -11.96 2.20
C TRP A 64 -17.23 -12.10 2.91
N LEU A 65 -16.59 -13.25 2.72
CA LEU A 65 -15.24 -13.52 3.17
C LEU A 65 -14.29 -13.34 1.98
N SER A 66 -13.17 -12.65 2.21
CA SER A 66 -12.05 -12.61 1.27
C SER A 66 -10.77 -12.86 2.03
N VAL A 67 -9.86 -13.62 1.42
CA VAL A 67 -8.55 -13.96 1.98
C VAL A 67 -7.49 -13.27 1.14
N ASP A 68 -6.67 -12.42 1.75
CA ASP A 68 -5.64 -11.61 1.09
C ASP A 68 -6.15 -10.82 -0.14
N GLY A 69 -7.39 -10.35 -0.08
CA GLY A 69 -8.04 -9.59 -1.16
C GLY A 69 -8.43 -10.44 -2.38
N ARG A 70 -8.30 -11.76 -2.29
CA ARG A 70 -8.70 -12.73 -3.32
C ARG A 70 -9.77 -13.68 -2.76
N ASN A 71 -10.27 -14.57 -3.63
CA ASN A 71 -11.16 -15.68 -3.29
C ASN A 71 -12.36 -15.26 -2.44
N GLN A 72 -13.29 -14.52 -3.05
CA GLN A 72 -14.52 -14.12 -2.38
C GLN A 72 -15.43 -15.34 -2.19
N HIS A 73 -15.85 -15.57 -0.95
CA HIS A 73 -16.79 -16.62 -0.60
C HIS A 73 -17.98 -15.99 0.13
N GLU A 74 -19.18 -16.33 -0.34
CA GLU A 74 -20.41 -15.88 0.30
C GLU A 74 -20.71 -16.75 1.52
N LEU A 75 -20.98 -16.09 2.65
CA LEU A 75 -21.34 -16.70 3.92
C LEU A 75 -22.81 -16.41 4.22
N HIS A 76 -23.55 -17.48 4.49
CA HIS A 76 -24.96 -17.42 4.84
C HIS A 76 -25.13 -17.35 6.35
N GLN A 77 -26.37 -17.14 6.79
CA GLN A 77 -26.72 -17.28 8.21
C GLN A 77 -26.31 -18.67 8.72
N TYR A 78 -25.96 -18.76 10.00
CA TYR A 78 -25.45 -19.97 10.66
C TYR A 78 -24.03 -20.39 10.26
N ASP A 79 -23.46 -19.85 9.17
CA ASP A 79 -22.09 -20.15 8.79
C ASP A 79 -21.09 -19.59 9.81
N SER A 80 -19.97 -20.30 9.94
CA SER A 80 -18.87 -19.90 10.80
C SER A 80 -17.54 -20.09 10.12
N VAL A 81 -16.67 -19.10 10.27
CA VAL A 81 -15.28 -19.13 9.81
C VAL A 81 -14.39 -19.32 11.03
N LYS A 82 -13.54 -20.34 10.98
CA LYS A 82 -12.50 -20.58 11.99
C LYS A 82 -11.15 -20.10 11.44
N ILE A 83 -10.45 -19.31 12.24
CA ILE A 83 -9.16 -18.72 11.91
C ILE A 83 -8.17 -19.13 13.00
N THR A 84 -7.07 -19.73 12.57
CA THR A 84 -5.94 -20.15 13.41
C THR A 84 -4.65 -19.79 12.71
N THR A 85 -3.58 -19.56 13.47
CA THR A 85 -2.26 -19.40 12.88
C THR A 85 -1.82 -20.68 12.17
N SER A 86 -1.33 -20.54 10.93
CA SER A 86 -0.84 -21.66 10.13
C SER A 86 0.45 -22.24 10.73
N VAL A 87 0.61 -23.56 10.62
CA VAL A 87 1.88 -24.24 10.93
C VAL A 87 2.93 -24.07 9.83
N TYR A 88 2.54 -23.53 8.68
CA TYR A 88 3.39 -23.28 7.52
C TYR A 88 3.54 -21.77 7.27
N PRO A 89 4.50 -21.10 7.92
CA PRO A 89 4.78 -19.69 7.65
C PRO A 89 5.46 -19.54 6.28
N VAL A 90 5.23 -18.41 5.62
CA VAL A 90 5.91 -18.06 4.37
C VAL A 90 7.29 -17.51 4.70
N PRO A 91 8.40 -18.14 4.27
CA PRO A 91 9.74 -17.61 4.49
C PRO A 91 9.94 -16.33 3.68
N CYS A 92 10.42 -15.28 4.34
CA CYS A 92 10.76 -14.01 3.71
C CYS A 92 12.27 -13.81 3.77
N ILE A 93 12.89 -13.43 2.64
CA ILE A 93 14.32 -13.17 2.56
C ILE A 93 14.56 -11.70 2.92
N CYS A 94 15.40 -11.46 3.92
CA CYS A 94 15.83 -10.13 4.32
C CYS A 94 17.07 -9.69 3.51
N ARG A 95 17.16 -8.39 3.22
CA ARG A 95 18.35 -7.78 2.61
C ARG A 95 19.48 -7.68 3.63
N PHE A 96 19.18 -7.25 4.85
CA PHE A 96 20.16 -7.14 5.93
C PHE A 96 19.73 -7.96 7.14
N ASP A 97 18.70 -7.49 7.84
CA ASP A 97 18.11 -8.11 9.01
C ASP A 97 16.61 -7.78 9.05
N GLN A 98 15.83 -8.62 9.74
CA GLN A 98 14.39 -8.49 9.73
C GLN A 98 13.87 -7.20 10.38
N VAL A 99 14.58 -6.71 11.40
CA VAL A 99 14.17 -5.52 12.15
C VAL A 99 14.53 -4.27 11.35
N GLY A 100 15.77 -4.17 10.87
CA GLY A 100 16.25 -3.08 10.02
C GLY A 100 15.44 -2.95 8.74
N ASP A 101 15.21 -4.04 8.02
CA ASP A 101 14.43 -4.03 6.77
C ASP A 101 13.00 -3.54 6.99
N TRP A 102 12.37 -3.91 8.11
CA TRP A 102 11.02 -3.46 8.44
C TRP A 102 10.99 -1.95 8.69
N PHE A 103 11.85 -1.43 9.56
CA PHE A 103 11.91 0.00 9.86
C PHE A 103 12.27 0.84 8.63
N GLN A 104 13.23 0.38 7.83
CA GLN A 104 13.60 1.04 6.59
C GLN A 104 12.41 1.10 5.63
N SER A 105 11.67 0.00 5.47
CA SER A 105 10.46 -0.04 4.64
C SER A 105 9.39 0.94 5.13
N LEU A 106 9.24 1.11 6.45
CA LEU A 106 8.29 2.10 6.99
C LEU A 106 8.73 3.55 6.71
N ALA A 107 10.01 3.84 6.85
CA ALA A 107 10.55 5.16 6.54
C ALA A 107 10.42 5.48 5.04
N ASP A 108 10.72 4.52 4.17
CA ASP A 108 10.71 4.74 2.72
C ASP A 108 9.30 4.82 2.14
N ILE A 109 8.39 3.93 2.57
CA ILE A 109 7.05 3.82 1.97
C ILE A 109 6.05 4.77 2.63
N LEU A 110 6.08 4.87 3.96
CA LEU A 110 5.09 5.66 4.71
C LEU A 110 5.62 7.02 5.15
N HIS A 111 6.88 7.33 4.86
CA HIS A 111 7.59 8.50 5.39
C HIS A 111 7.42 8.64 6.90
N TRP A 112 7.35 7.47 7.58
CA TRP A 112 7.04 7.42 8.99
C TRP A 112 8.17 8.07 9.77
N ASN A 113 7.83 9.14 10.51
CA ASN A 113 8.77 9.97 11.28
C ASN A 113 9.81 10.75 10.44
N ILE A 114 9.58 10.97 9.15
CA ILE A 114 10.39 11.89 8.33
C ILE A 114 9.84 13.31 8.48
N ARG A 115 10.65 14.21 9.03
CA ARG A 115 10.32 15.64 9.10
C ARG A 115 10.96 16.35 7.91
N LYS A 116 10.14 16.99 7.08
CA LYS A 116 10.63 18.05 6.20
C LYS A 116 10.92 19.27 7.09
N PRO A 117 12.15 19.81 7.09
CA PRO A 117 12.42 21.06 7.78
C PRO A 117 11.47 22.13 7.21
N GLN A 118 10.75 22.82 8.09
CA GLN A 118 9.92 23.94 7.66
C GLN A 118 10.86 25.09 7.31
N LEU A 119 10.84 25.49 6.05
CA LEU A 119 11.53 26.68 5.58
C LEU A 119 10.75 27.92 6.03
N ASN A 120 11.43 29.06 6.13
CA ASN A 120 10.76 30.32 6.39
C ASN A 120 9.96 30.74 5.14
N LEU A 121 8.85 31.45 5.33
CA LEU A 121 7.91 31.85 4.27
C LEU A 121 8.61 32.53 3.07
N ASP A 122 9.69 33.24 3.33
CA ASP A 122 10.46 33.96 2.30
C ASP A 122 11.26 33.00 1.41
N THR A 123 11.81 31.93 2.00
CA THR A 123 12.60 30.92 1.28
C THR A 123 11.72 29.96 0.47
N ASP A 124 10.49 29.68 0.91
CA ASP A 124 9.51 28.88 0.13
C ASP A 124 9.12 29.58 -1.17
N GLN A 125 9.01 30.92 -1.17
CA GLN A 125 8.72 31.68 -2.39
C GLN A 125 9.92 31.73 -3.34
N GLU A 126 11.14 31.78 -2.82
CA GLU A 126 12.37 31.71 -3.62
C GLU A 126 12.54 30.33 -4.25
N ILE A 127 12.38 29.25 -3.48
CA ILE A 127 12.50 27.87 -3.99
C ILE A 127 11.39 27.56 -5.00
N GLN A 128 10.15 28.00 -4.78
CA GLN A 128 9.08 27.83 -5.78
C GLN A 128 9.35 28.63 -7.06
N ARG A 129 9.97 29.81 -6.96
CA ARG A 129 10.38 30.59 -8.14
C ARG A 129 11.52 29.90 -8.87
N ASP A 130 12.50 29.36 -8.15
CA ASP A 130 13.65 28.66 -8.72
C ASP A 130 13.24 27.33 -9.38
N GLU A 131 12.37 26.55 -8.74
CA GLU A 131 11.79 25.31 -9.31
C GLU A 131 10.95 25.61 -10.56
N GLN A 132 10.17 26.70 -10.57
CA GLN A 132 9.42 27.12 -11.77
C GLN A 132 10.32 27.60 -12.90
N MET A 133 11.42 28.31 -12.56
CA MET A 133 12.40 28.78 -13.53
C MET A 133 13.15 27.61 -14.16
N GLN A 134 13.51 26.61 -13.35
CA GLN A 134 14.22 25.41 -13.79
C GLN A 134 13.33 24.52 -14.67
N MET A 135 12.04 24.37 -14.35
CA MET A 135 11.09 23.69 -15.24
C MET A 135 10.89 24.41 -16.58
N GLN A 136 10.85 25.75 -16.59
CA GLN A 136 10.74 26.53 -17.83
C GLN A 136 12.01 26.46 -18.69
N ASP A 137 13.18 26.40 -18.07
CA ASP A 137 14.45 26.26 -18.78
C ASP A 137 14.60 24.86 -19.37
N ASP A 138 14.22 23.81 -18.64
CA ASP A 138 14.19 22.43 -19.16
C ASP A 138 13.20 22.30 -20.33
N GLU A 139 12.03 22.96 -20.27
CA GLU A 139 11.06 22.99 -21.36
C GLU A 139 11.58 23.75 -22.59
N LYS A 140 12.30 24.87 -22.39
CA LYS A 140 12.98 25.59 -23.48
C LYS A 140 14.08 24.75 -24.13
N ILE A 141 14.87 24.01 -23.34
CA ILE A 141 15.92 23.13 -23.86
C ILE A 141 15.29 21.99 -24.68
N LEU A 142 14.19 21.40 -24.21
CA LEU A 142 13.45 20.36 -24.93
C LEU A 142 12.89 20.88 -26.26
N ASN A 143 12.35 22.09 -26.28
CA ASN A 143 11.80 22.70 -27.49
C ASN A 143 12.91 23.11 -28.48
N LYS A 144 14.03 23.63 -27.99
CA LYS A 144 15.21 23.96 -28.81
C LYS A 144 15.85 22.72 -29.44
N THR A 145 15.80 21.57 -28.75
CA THR A 145 16.28 20.29 -29.30
C THR A 145 15.38 19.75 -30.42
N LYS A 146 14.07 20.06 -30.38
CA LYS A 146 13.14 19.72 -31.46
C LYS A 146 13.29 20.61 -32.71
N GLU A 147 13.77 21.85 -32.57
CA GLU A 147 14.00 22.75 -33.71
C GLU A 147 15.29 22.45 -34.50
N PHE A 148 16.23 21.67 -33.92
CA PHE A 148 17.52 21.35 -34.55
C PHE A 148 17.58 20.01 -35.29
N SER A 149 16.46 19.31 -35.52
CA SER A 149 16.43 18.19 -36.46
C SER A 149 16.53 18.71 -37.91
N PRO A 150 17.58 18.41 -38.69
CA PRO A 150 17.71 18.93 -40.05
C PRO A 150 16.71 18.27 -40.99
N LEU A 151 16.07 19.06 -41.85
CA LEU A 151 15.36 18.57 -43.03
C LEU A 151 16.35 17.81 -43.94
N SER A 152 16.13 16.50 -44.13
CA SER A 152 16.58 15.81 -45.34
C SER A 152 15.41 15.73 -46.32
N ASN A 153 15.36 16.68 -47.26
CA ASN A 153 14.51 16.62 -48.45
C ASN A 153 15.32 16.13 -49.66
N GLY A 154 14.65 15.40 -50.57
CA GLY A 154 15.06 15.21 -51.97
C GLY A 154 15.43 13.76 -52.31
N GLU A 155 14.46 12.95 -52.73
CA GLU A 155 14.14 12.64 -54.14
C GLU A 155 15.08 11.59 -54.78
N SER A 156 14.53 10.44 -55.19
CA SER A 156 14.21 10.20 -56.61
C SER A 156 13.74 8.76 -56.83
N SER A 157 12.87 8.66 -57.83
CA SER A 157 12.00 7.58 -58.23
C SER A 157 12.67 6.57 -59.18
N THR A 158 11.92 5.51 -59.52
CA THR A 158 12.10 4.58 -60.68
C THR A 158 13.21 3.54 -60.55
N ASN A 159 13.14 2.29 -61.03
CA ASN A 159 12.16 1.52 -61.82
C ASN A 159 12.55 0.02 -61.75
N GLU A 160 11.55 -0.86 -61.87
CA GLU A 160 11.48 -2.13 -62.62
C GLU A 160 12.52 -3.29 -62.56
N LEU A 161 11.93 -4.50 -62.43
CA LEU A 161 12.18 -5.79 -63.12
C LEU A 161 13.42 -6.65 -62.77
N SER A 162 13.19 -7.75 -62.05
CA SER A 162 13.21 -9.16 -62.53
C SER A 162 13.19 -10.15 -61.36
#